data_AF-S3KBV2-F1
#
_entry.id   AF-S3KBV2-F1
#
_cell.length_a   1.000
_cell.length_b   1.000
_cell.length_c   1.000
_cell.angle_alpha   90.00
_cell.angle_beta   90.00
_cell.angle_gamma   90.00
#
_symmetry.space_group_name_H-M   'P 1'
#
loop_
_entity.id
_entity.type
_entity.pdbx_description
1 polymer ?
#
loop_
_entity_poly.entity_id
_entity_poly.type
_entity_poly.pdbx_seq_one_letter_code
_entity_poly.pdbx_strand_id
1 'polypeptide(L)' 'MFGTGIEENRLEQLLLLGESSKQDAVQFVWQILASQGKKVVKDGKPLETEEENIAHLKTVYEQFSEERLLTLQKLGI' A
#
# COMPACT_ATOMS: atom_id res chain seq x y z
N MET A 1 5.81 -21.27 -8.17
CA MET A 1 4.58 -21.17 -7.36
C MET A 1 4.54 -19.74 -6.85
N PHE A 2 3.99 -18.80 -7.64
CA PHE A 2 3.95 -17.39 -7.25
C PHE A 2 2.80 -17.22 -6.26
N GLY A 3 3.18 -16.94 -5.01
CA GLY A 3 2.27 -16.84 -3.89
C GLY A 3 1.17 -15.82 -4.16
N THR A 4 -0.01 -16.11 -3.63
CA THR A 4 -1.21 -15.27 -3.64
C THR A 4 -1.07 -14.00 -2.79
N GLY A 5 0.15 -13.46 -2.67
CA GLY A 5 0.45 -12.22 -1.98
C GLY A 5 0.44 -11.05 -2.95
N ILE A 6 0.01 -9.89 -2.49
CA ILE A 6 0.12 -8.67 -3.28
C ILE A 6 1.56 -8.18 -3.20
N GLU A 7 2.20 -8.05 -4.36
CA GLU A 7 3.55 -7.48 -4.46
C GLU A 7 3.55 -6.02 -3.99
N GLU A 8 4.61 -5.60 -3.30
CA GLU A 8 4.78 -4.26 -2.74
C GLU A 8 4.56 -3.17 -3.81
N ASN A 9 5.10 -3.41 -5.01
CA ASN A 9 4.93 -2.55 -6.20
C ASN A 9 3.46 -2.33 -6.60
N ARG A 10 2.57 -3.30 -6.36
CA ARG A 10 1.13 -3.15 -6.66
C ARG A 10 0.42 -2.32 -5.58
N LEU A 11 0.84 -2.42 -4.33
CA LEU A 11 0.31 -1.59 -3.25
C LEU A 11 0.67 -0.12 -3.48
N GLU A 12 1.92 0.15 -3.85
CA GLU A 12 2.41 1.50 -4.16
C GLU A 12 1.60 2.16 -5.30
N GLN A 13 1.31 1.43 -6.38
CA GLN A 13 0.46 1.94 -7.47
C GLN A 13 -0.96 2.28 -7.02
N LEU A 14 -1.55 1.46 -6.15
CA LEU A 14 -2.91 1.70 -5.63
C LEU A 14 -2.92 2.87 -4.64
N LEU A 15 -1.88 3.01 -3.82
CA LEU A 15 -1.70 4.13 -2.90
C LEU A 15 -1.56 5.44 -3.69
N LEU A 16 -0.75 5.44 -4.74
CA LEU A 16 -0.59 6.59 -5.64
C LEU A 16 -1.92 6.98 -6.31
N LEU A 17 -2.74 6.01 -6.69
CA LEU A 17 -4.07 6.25 -7.27
C LEU A 17 -5.02 6.89 -6.25
N GLY A 18 -5.01 6.41 -5.00
CA GLY A 18 -5.80 6.97 -3.90
C GLY A 18 -5.39 8.41 -3.58
N GLU A 19 -4.08 8.66 -3.47
CA GLU A 19 -3.51 9.99 -3.25
C GLU A 19 -3.84 10.97 -4.39
N SER A 20 -3.72 10.52 -5.64
CA SER A 20 -4.08 11.31 -6.82
C SER A 20 -5.58 11.67 -6.87
N SER A 21 -6.41 10.84 -6.24
CA SER A 21 -7.85 11.08 -6.11
C SER A 21 -8.23 11.99 -4.94
N LYS A 22 -7.25 12.52 -4.19
CA LYS A 22 -7.46 13.29 -2.93
C LYS A 22 -8.28 12.53 -1.88
N GLN A 23 -8.20 11.21 -1.88
CA GLN A 23 -8.84 10.35 -0.90
C GLN A 23 -7.78 9.81 0.06
N ASP A 24 -8.23 9.24 1.18
CA ASP A 24 -7.32 8.50 2.06
C ASP A 24 -6.81 7.27 1.31
N ALA A 25 -5.54 7.32 0.91
CA ALA A 25 -4.92 6.28 0.08
C ALA A 25 -4.97 4.91 0.77
N VAL A 26 -4.71 4.88 2.08
CA VAL A 26 -4.69 3.64 2.88
C VAL A 26 -6.08 2.99 2.90
N GLN A 27 -7.12 3.77 3.21
CA GLN A 27 -8.50 3.30 3.20
C GLN A 27 -8.97 2.88 1.81
N PHE A 28 -8.62 3.65 0.78
CA PHE A 28 -8.96 3.34 -0.60
C PHE A 28 -8.38 2.00 -1.05
N VAL A 29 -7.08 1.78 -0.78
CA VAL A 29 -6.44 0.49 -1.08
C VAL A 29 -7.07 -0.62 -0.28
N TRP A 30 -7.29 -0.44 1.03
CA TRP A 30 -7.92 -1.46 1.87
C TRP A 30 -9.30 -1.89 1.34
N GLN A 31 -10.17 -0.95 0.96
CA GLN A 31 -11.48 -1.25 0.38
C GLN A 31 -11.38 -2.07 -0.91
N ILE A 32 -10.40 -1.79 -1.76
CA ILE A 32 -10.14 -2.56 -2.99
C ILE A 32 -9.66 -3.98 -2.67
N LEU A 33 -8.86 -4.16 -1.62
CA LEU A 33 -8.36 -5.47 -1.20
C LEU A 33 -9.45 -6.31 -0.54
N ALA A 34 -10.19 -5.70 0.40
CA ALA A 34 -11.30 -6.31 1.11
C ALA A 34 -12.41 -6.74 0.13
N SER A 35 -12.77 -5.89 -0.84
CA SER A 35 -13.78 -6.24 -1.87
C SER A 35 -13.36 -7.39 -2.79
N GLN A 36 -12.05 -7.62 -2.97
CA GLN A 36 -11.52 -8.74 -3.73
C GLN A 36 -11.25 -9.99 -2.87
N GLY A 37 -11.50 -9.93 -1.56
CA GLY A 37 -11.12 -11.00 -0.62
C GLY A 37 -9.62 -11.25 -0.56
N LYS A 38 -8.79 -10.30 -0.99
CA LYS A 38 -7.34 -10.42 -0.99
C LYS A 38 -6.80 -10.00 0.38
N LYS A 39 -5.92 -10.83 0.93
CA LYS A 39 -5.19 -10.53 2.16
C LYS A 39 -3.84 -9.92 1.81
N VAL A 40 -3.41 -8.93 2.60
CA VAL A 40 -2.04 -8.44 2.51
C VAL A 40 -1.12 -9.48 3.14
N VAL A 41 0.02 -9.74 2.49
CA VAL A 41 1.02 -10.68 2.99
C VAL A 41 2.22 -9.88 3.47
N LYS A 42 2.52 -9.98 4.77
CA LYS A 42 3.68 -9.35 5.39
C LYS A 42 4.65 -10.45 5.81
N ASP A 43 5.91 -10.37 5.38
CA ASP A 43 6.96 -11.35 5.72
C ASP A 43 6.54 -12.82 5.44
N GLY A 44 5.82 -13.04 4.34
CA GLY A 44 5.32 -14.37 3.95
C GLY A 44 4.11 -14.88 4.76
N LYS A 45 3.55 -14.06 5.66
CA LYS A 45 2.33 -14.38 6.41
C LYS A 45 1.16 -13.47 5.99
N PRO A 46 -0.01 -14.04 5.64
CA PRO A 46 -1.19 -13.23 5.39
C PRO A 46 -1.68 -12.59 6.69
N LEU A 47 -1.94 -11.29 6.66
CA LEU A 47 -2.56 -10.57 7.76
C LEU A 47 -4.05 -10.94 7.82
N GLU A 48 -4.52 -11.32 8.99
CA GLU A 48 -5.87 -11.87 9.15
C GLU A 48 -6.88 -10.83 9.57
N THR A 49 -6.44 -9.81 10.31
CA THR A 49 -7.30 -8.77 10.84
C THR A 49 -7.26 -7.49 10.00
N GLU A 50 -8.37 -6.78 9.93
CA GLU A 50 -8.45 -5.48 9.25
C GLU A 50 -7.42 -4.49 9.80
N GLU A 51 -7.27 -4.42 11.13
CA GLU A 51 -6.34 -3.53 11.82
C GLU A 51 -4.89 -3.78 11.40
N GLU A 52 -4.46 -5.05 11.31
CA GLU A 52 -3.13 -5.40 10.82
C GLU A 52 -2.93 -4.98 9.36
N ASN A 53 -3.94 -5.24 8.50
CA ASN A 53 -3.86 -4.87 7.09
C ASN A 53 -3.73 -3.35 6.93
N ILE A 54 -4.55 -2.57 7.63
CA ILE A 54 -4.50 -1.10 7.60
C ILE A 54 -3.16 -0.59 8.16
N ALA A 55 -2.70 -1.13 9.29
CA ALA A 55 -1.41 -0.74 9.88
C ALA A 55 -0.25 -1.00 8.91
N HIS A 56 -0.25 -2.14 8.20
CA HIS A 56 0.76 -2.44 7.21
C HIS A 56 0.66 -1.52 5.97
N LEU A 57 -0.54 -1.30 5.44
CA LEU A 57 -0.75 -0.36 4.32
C LEU A 57 -0.29 1.05 4.68
N LYS A 58 -0.48 1.47 5.92
CA LYS A 58 0.01 2.76 6.42
C LYS A 58 1.54 2.79 6.43
N THR A 59 2.21 1.76 6.93
CA THR A 59 3.68 1.67 6.89
C THR A 59 4.21 1.73 5.46
N VAL A 60 3.61 0.99 4.52
CA VAL A 60 3.99 1.02 3.10
C VAL A 60 3.77 2.42 2.53
N TYR A 61 2.66 3.08 2.88
CA TYR A 61 2.38 4.44 2.44
C TYR A 61 3.36 5.49 2.99
N GLU A 62 3.74 5.39 4.26
CA GLU A 62 4.75 6.25 4.87
C GLU A 62 6.11 6.08 4.20
N GLN A 63 6.56 4.84 4.01
CA GLN A 63 7.81 4.52 3.31
C GLN A 63 7.80 5.03 1.87
N PHE A 64 6.71 4.77 1.14
CA PHE A 64 6.53 5.24 -0.22
C PHE A 64 6.56 6.78 -0.30
N SER A 65 5.92 7.46 0.64
CA SER A 65 5.93 8.93 0.71
C SER A 65 7.31 9.48 1.01
N GLU A 66 8.08 8.83 1.89
CA GLU A 66 9.48 9.18 2.17
C GLU A 66 10.38 8.97 0.95
N GLU A 67 10.26 7.83 0.25
CA GLU A 67 11.03 7.56 -0.98
C GLU A 67 10.67 8.54 -2.10
N ARG A 68 9.39 8.90 -2.23
CA ARG A 68 8.95 9.95 -3.16
C ARG A 68 9.49 11.31 -2.79
N LEU A 69 9.49 11.69 -1.51
CA LEU A 69 10.09 12.95 -1.06
C LEU A 69 11.58 13.00 -1.38
N LEU A 70 12.31 11.90 -1.18
CA LEU A 70 13.71 11.78 -1.57
C LEU A 70 13.89 11.91 -3.09
N THR A 71 12.99 11.33 -3.87
CA THR A 71 13.00 11.43 -5.34
C THR A 71 12.70 12.85 -5.82
N LEU A 72 11.73 13.52 -5.21
CA LEU A 72 11.37 14.91 -5.51
C LEU A 72 12.50 15.88 -5.13
N GLN A 73 13.13 15.70 -3.96
CA GLN A 73 14.32 16.46 -3.56
C GLN A 73 15.48 16.27 -4.53
N LYS A 74 15.70 15.05 -5.04
CA LYS A 74 16.72 14.78 -6.07
C LYS A 74 16.40 15.42 -7.42
N LEU A 75 15.12 15.59 -7.75
CA LEU A 75 14.67 16.28 -8.96
C LEU A 75 14.72 17.81 -8.86
N GLY A 76 15.04 18.36 -7.68
CA GLY A 76 15.31 19.79 -7.50
C GLY A 76 14.08 20.69 -7.59
N ILE A 77 12.89 20.16 -7.24
CA ILE A 77 11.66 20.94 -7.05
C ILE A 77 11.42 21.14 -5.56
#